data_AF-A0A7J5DDN4-F1
#
_entry.id   AF-A0A7J5DDN4-F1
#
_cell.length_a   1.000
_cell.length_b   1.000
_cell.length_c   1.000
_cell.angle_alpha   90.00
_cell.angle_beta   90.00
_cell.angle_gamma   90.00
#
_symmetry.space_group_name_H-M   'P 1'
#
loop_
_entity.id
_entity.type
_entity.pdbx_description
1 polymer ?
#
loop_
_entity_poly.entity_id
_entity_poly.type
_entity_poly.pdbx_seq_one_letter_code
_entity_poly.pdbx_strand_id
1 'polypeptide(L)'
;MGDRTAYDLGLIKECSRSLGKIHREFEQHGNPADGYDDALGHGGLKDAFGDFGDTWKKTRKNLMKEIKKLSEATSVAAQKYEEIDHELAKAISGAKGKGKQ
;
A
#
# COMPACT_ATOMS: atom_id res chain seq x y z
N MET A 1 -15.17 -16.51 16.81
CA MET A 1 -15.48 -15.30 16.00
C MET A 1 -14.43 -14.20 16.21
N GLY A 2 -14.04 -13.89 17.46
CA GLY A 2 -12.99 -12.88 17.73
C GLY A 2 -11.61 -13.16 17.11
N ASP A 3 -11.16 -14.42 17.10
CA ASP A 3 -9.86 -14.77 16.50
C ASP A 3 -9.82 -14.54 14.98
N ARG A 4 -10.94 -14.75 14.30
CA ARG A 4 -11.07 -14.53 12.85
C ARG A 4 -11.02 -13.04 12.52
N THR A 5 -11.74 -12.21 13.27
CA THR A 5 -11.73 -10.75 13.06
C THR A 5 -10.37 -10.13 13.38
N ALA A 6 -9.68 -10.63 14.41
CA ALA A 6 -8.32 -10.22 14.72
C ALA A 6 -7.32 -10.61 13.60
N TYR A 7 -7.45 -11.82 13.06
CA TYR A 7 -6.63 -12.26 11.92
C TYR A 7 -6.89 -11.43 10.67
N ASP A 8 -8.15 -11.19 10.32
CA ASP A 8 -8.54 -10.38 9.15
C ASP A 8 -8.01 -8.94 9.28
N LEU A 9 -8.08 -8.33 10.48
CA LEU A 9 -7.48 -7.02 10.74
C LEU A 9 -5.95 -7.03 10.59
N GLY A 10 -5.29 -8.09 11.04
CA GLY A 10 -3.86 -8.30 10.84
C GLY A 10 -3.49 -8.30 9.36
N LEU A 11 -4.22 -9.06 8.55
CA LEU A 11 -4.04 -9.11 7.10
C LEU A 11 -4.24 -7.76 6.43
N ILE A 12 -5.27 -7.00 6.81
CA ILE A 12 -5.52 -5.65 6.27
C ILE A 12 -4.32 -4.74 6.55
N LYS A 13 -3.80 -4.72 7.78
CA LYS A 13 -2.62 -3.91 8.14
C LYS A 13 -1.37 -4.34 7.37
N GLU A 14 -1.16 -5.64 7.21
CA GLU A 14 -0.03 -6.16 6.44
C GLU A 14 -0.13 -5.75 4.97
N CYS A 15 -1.30 -5.89 4.35
CA CYS A 15 -1.56 -5.42 2.98
C CYS A 15 -1.23 -3.94 2.81
N SER A 16 -1.69 -3.07 3.72
CA SER A 16 -1.39 -1.63 3.67
C SER A 16 0.13 -1.37 3.72
N ARG A 17 0.85 -2.02 4.64
CA ARG A 17 2.32 -1.88 4.75
C ARG A 17 3.04 -2.36 3.49
N SER A 18 2.64 -3.50 2.95
CA SER A 18 3.23 -4.09 1.75
C SER A 18 3.01 -3.20 0.52
N LEU A 19 1.81 -2.66 0.34
CA LEU A 19 1.52 -1.68 -0.71
C LEU A 19 2.35 -0.40 -0.55
N GLY A 20 2.46 0.12 0.67
CA GLY A 20 3.31 1.27 0.97
C GLY A 20 4.80 1.02 0.74
N LYS A 21 5.27 -0.23 0.87
CA LYS A 21 6.65 -0.62 0.51
C LYS A 21 6.81 -0.64 -1.01
N ILE A 22 5.91 -1.32 -1.72
CA ILE A 22 5.94 -1.38 -3.21
C ILE A 22 5.92 0.03 -3.81
N HIS A 23 5.09 0.93 -3.29
CA HIS A 23 5.07 2.32 -3.72
C HIS A 23 6.44 3.00 -3.60
N ARG A 24 7.12 2.83 -2.45
CA ARG A 24 8.45 3.42 -2.19
C ARG A 24 9.53 2.84 -3.10
N GLU A 25 9.50 1.54 -3.36
CA GLU A 25 10.43 0.90 -4.30
C GLU A 25 10.26 1.46 -5.71
N PHE A 26 9.00 1.59 -6.18
CA PHE A 26 8.74 2.22 -7.46
C PHE A 26 9.16 3.70 -7.49
N GLU A 27 9.07 4.43 -6.39
CA GLU A 27 9.51 5.82 -6.32
C GLU A 27 11.03 5.96 -6.43
N GLN A 28 11.78 5.13 -5.69
CA GLN A 28 13.24 5.21 -5.57
C GLN A 28 14.00 4.53 -6.72
N HIS A 29 13.49 3.42 -7.24
CA HIS A 29 14.20 2.56 -8.21
C HIS A 29 13.39 2.28 -9.48
N GLY A 30 12.42 3.14 -9.78
CA GLY A 30 11.41 2.83 -10.78
C GLY A 30 11.73 3.21 -12.22
N ASN A 31 12.95 3.58 -12.60
CA ASN A 31 13.29 3.76 -14.02
C ASN A 31 14.40 2.79 -14.46
N PRO A 32 14.06 1.66 -15.09
CA PRO A 32 15.05 0.67 -15.53
C PRO A 32 15.86 1.12 -16.74
N ALA A 33 15.42 2.15 -17.46
CA ALA A 33 16.14 2.72 -18.60
C ALA A 33 17.11 3.86 -18.20
N ASP A 34 17.01 4.36 -16.96
CA ASP A 34 17.85 5.46 -16.50
C ASP A 34 19.34 5.08 -16.56
N GLY A 35 20.15 5.96 -17.16
CA GLY A 35 21.60 5.77 -17.26
C GLY A 35 22.08 4.86 -18.40
N TYR A 36 21.19 4.28 -19.21
CA TYR A 36 21.60 3.48 -20.37
C TYR A 36 21.81 4.31 -21.65
N ASP A 37 21.29 5.54 -21.73
CA ASP A 37 21.29 6.37 -22.95
C ASP A 37 22.69 6.66 -23.54
N ASP A 38 23.73 6.68 -22.70
CA ASP A 38 25.12 6.92 -23.11
C ASP A 38 25.90 5.61 -23.31
N ALA A 39 25.40 4.49 -22.77
CA ALA A 39 26.00 3.16 -22.95
C ALA A 39 25.57 2.50 -24.27
N LEU A 40 24.45 2.95 -24.86
CA LEU A 40 23.91 2.40 -26.10
C LEU A 40 24.55 3.09 -27.31
N GLY A 41 25.53 2.42 -27.92
CA GLY A 41 26.27 2.95 -29.08
C GLY A 41 25.50 3.00 -30.40
N HIS A 42 24.28 2.46 -30.47
CA HIS A 42 23.46 2.43 -31.68
C HIS A 42 22.21 3.32 -31.54
N GLY A 43 22.03 4.28 -32.45
CA GLY A 43 20.95 5.27 -32.40
C GLY A 43 19.55 4.66 -32.28
N GLY A 44 19.21 3.68 -33.12
CA GLY A 44 17.89 3.04 -33.04
C GLY A 44 17.65 2.24 -31.75
N LEU A 45 18.71 1.81 -31.05
CA LEU A 45 18.58 1.14 -29.75
C LEU A 45 18.37 2.16 -28.64
N LYS A 46 19.04 3.32 -28.73
CA LYS A 46 18.81 4.47 -27.85
C LYS A 46 17.37 4.98 -27.96
N ASP A 47 16.86 5.14 -29.18
CA ASP A 47 15.48 5.59 -29.41
C ASP A 47 14.46 4.62 -28.78
N ALA A 48 14.64 3.31 -28.99
CA ALA A 48 13.77 2.30 -28.40
C ALA A 48 13.79 2.30 -26.86
N PHE A 49 14.97 2.51 -26.25
CA PHE A 49 15.10 2.64 -24.80
C PHE A 49 14.46 3.93 -24.26
N GLY A 50 14.57 5.04 -25.00
CA GLY A 50 13.91 6.30 -24.68
C GLY A 50 12.38 6.16 -24.69
N ASP A 51 11.82 5.60 -25.77
CA ASP A 51 10.38 5.36 -25.92
C ASP A 51 9.83 4.45 -24.81
N PHE A 52 10.59 3.40 -24.48
CA PHE A 52 10.29 2.52 -23.37
C PHE A 52 10.31 3.27 -22.03
N GLY A 53 11.38 4.03 -21.75
CA GLY A 53 11.54 4.80 -20.51
C GLY A 53 10.40 5.80 -20.29
N ASP A 54 10.00 6.52 -21.33
CA ASP A 54 8.90 7.49 -21.29
C ASP A 54 7.54 6.82 -21.07
N THR A 55 7.29 5.72 -21.78
CA THR A 55 6.05 4.94 -21.62
C THR A 55 5.96 4.35 -20.23
N TRP A 56 7.04 3.73 -19.78
CA TRP A 56 7.18 3.17 -18.44
C TRP A 56 7.01 4.22 -17.34
N LYS A 57 7.59 5.41 -17.51
CA LYS A 57 7.43 6.52 -16.54
C LYS A 57 5.97 6.93 -16.38
N LYS A 58 5.22 7.02 -17.48
CA LYS A 58 3.78 7.37 -17.45
C LYS A 58 2.97 6.26 -16.78
N THR A 59 3.15 5.00 -17.19
CA THR A 59 2.40 3.86 -16.63
C THR A 59 2.76 3.61 -15.17
N ARG A 60 4.03 3.68 -14.78
CA ARG A 60 4.49 3.58 -13.38
C ARG A 60 3.86 4.66 -12.50
N LYS A 61 3.83 5.92 -12.94
CA LYS A 61 3.21 7.00 -12.15
C LYS A 61 1.73 6.74 -11.88
N ASN A 62 1.01 6.24 -12.86
CA ASN A 62 -0.39 5.84 -12.68
C ASN A 62 -0.53 4.67 -11.69
N LEU A 63 0.31 3.64 -11.84
CA LEU A 63 0.34 2.50 -10.92
C LEU A 63 0.62 2.95 -9.47
N MET A 64 1.63 3.79 -9.25
CA MET A 64 1.95 4.33 -7.92
C MET A 64 0.78 5.08 -7.30
N LYS A 65 0.08 5.91 -8.09
CA LYS A 65 -1.10 6.64 -7.63
C LYS A 65 -2.19 5.69 -7.12
N GLU A 66 -2.47 4.61 -7.84
CA GLU A 66 -3.48 3.63 -7.44
C GLU A 66 -3.04 2.78 -6.23
N ILE A 67 -1.76 2.38 -6.17
CA ILE A 67 -1.20 1.68 -5.00
C ILE A 67 -1.31 2.56 -3.74
N LYS A 68 -1.00 3.85 -3.85
CA LYS A 68 -1.13 4.79 -2.73
C LYS A 68 -2.58 4.89 -2.24
N LYS A 69 -3.54 5.09 -3.15
CA LYS A 69 -4.97 5.13 -2.81
C LYS A 69 -5.41 3.85 -2.11
N LEU A 70 -5.01 2.69 -2.62
CA LEU A 70 -5.36 1.40 -2.01
C LEU A 70 -4.75 1.26 -0.62
N SER A 71 -3.46 1.60 -0.46
CA SER A 71 -2.77 1.59 0.82
C SER A 71 -3.46 2.48 1.87
N GLU A 72 -3.88 3.68 1.48
CA GLU A 72 -4.62 4.62 2.32
C GLU A 72 -5.99 4.08 2.70
N ALA A 73 -6.76 3.56 1.73
CA ALA A 73 -8.08 2.97 1.97
C ALA A 73 -8.00 1.79 2.95
N THR A 74 -7.03 0.89 2.74
CA THR A 74 -6.78 -0.25 3.64
C THR A 74 -6.36 0.21 5.04
N SER A 75 -5.54 1.26 5.15
CA SER A 75 -5.16 1.83 6.45
C SER A 75 -6.36 2.42 7.20
N VAL A 76 -7.21 3.18 6.51
CA VAL A 76 -8.43 3.76 7.09
C VAL A 76 -9.39 2.66 7.54
N ALA A 77 -9.56 1.61 6.73
CA ALA A 77 -10.38 0.47 7.10
C ALA A 77 -9.87 -0.20 8.38
N ALA A 78 -8.56 -0.47 8.48
CA ALA A 78 -7.96 -1.05 9.69
C ALA A 78 -8.22 -0.18 10.94
N GLN A 79 -8.01 1.13 10.84
CA GLN A 79 -8.25 2.06 11.95
C GLN A 79 -9.71 2.04 12.40
N LYS A 80 -10.66 2.03 11.45
CA LYS A 80 -12.09 1.99 11.77
C LYS A 80 -12.50 0.67 12.44
N TYR A 81 -11.94 -0.45 12.01
CA TYR A 81 -12.17 -1.73 12.69
C TYR A 81 -11.64 -1.74 14.13
N GLU A 82 -10.45 -1.18 14.37
CA GLU A 82 -9.88 -1.05 15.72
C GLU A 82 -10.72 -0.14 16.63
N GLU A 83 -11.16 1.01 16.11
CA GLU A 83 -12.02 1.93 16.85
C GLU A 83 -13.33 1.25 17.29
N ILE A 84 -13.98 0.53 16.36
CA ILE A 84 -15.22 -0.19 16.64
C ILE A 84 -14.98 -1.30 17.66
N ASP A 85 -13.92 -2.10 17.52
CA ASP A 85 -13.58 -3.16 18.46
C ASP A 85 -13.32 -2.61 19.87
N HIS A 86 -12.60 -1.48 19.97
CA HIS A 86 -12.32 -0.82 21.24
C HIS A 86 -13.60 -0.31 21.92
N GLU A 87 -14.49 0.34 21.18
CA GLU A 87 -15.77 0.84 21.73
C GLU A 87 -16.69 -0.31 22.17
N LEU A 88 -16.72 -1.41 21.42
CA LEU A 88 -17.46 -2.62 21.80
C LEU A 88 -16.89 -3.25 23.08
N ALA A 89 -15.56 -3.40 23.18
CA ALA A 89 -14.90 -3.93 24.36
C ALA A 89 -15.17 -3.08 25.60
N LYS A 90 -15.15 -1.75 25.45
CA LYS A 90 -15.48 -0.78 26.50
C LYS A 90 -16.94 -0.89 26.95
N ALA A 91 -17.88 -0.99 26.01
CA ALA A 91 -19.30 -1.15 26.31
C ALA A 91 -19.58 -2.46 27.07
N ILE A 92 -18.98 -3.58 26.63
CA ILE A 92 -19.12 -4.89 27.30
C ILE A 92 -18.52 -4.85 28.71
N SER A 93 -17.32 -4.28 28.86
CA SER A 93 -16.64 -4.17 30.15
C SER A 93 -17.41 -3.28 31.13
N GLY A 94 -17.94 -2.16 30.64
CA GLY A 94 -18.80 -1.27 31.42
C GLY A 94 -20.12 -1.93 31.85
N ALA A 95 -20.74 -2.73 30.97
CA ALA A 95 -21.94 -3.50 31.30
C ALA A 95 -21.67 -4.57 32.37
N LYS A 96 -20.54 -5.29 32.29
CA LYS A 96 -20.13 -6.28 33.30
C LYS A 96 -19.80 -5.65 34.65
N GLY A 97 -19.25 -4.44 34.67
CA GLY A 97 -18.96 -3.70 35.90
C GLY A 97 -20.22 -3.27 36.68
N LYS A 98 -21.32 -2.97 35.98
CA LYS A 98 -22.61 -2.58 36.59
C LYS A 98 -23.42 -3.74 37.16
N GLY A 99 -23.15 -4.99 36.78
CA GLY A 99 -23.85 -6.17 37.29
C GLY A 99 -23.23 -6.80 38.56
N LYS A 100 -22.15 -6.22 39.09
CA LYS A 100 -21.46 -6.68 40.31
C LYS A 100 -21.70 -5.81 41.54
N GLN A 101 -22.67 -4.88 41.49
CA GLN A 101 -23.14 -4.09 42.63
C GLN A 101 -24.53 -4.53 43.06
#